data_AF-H0FVR4-F1
#
_entry.id   AF-H0FVR4-F1
#
_cell.length_a   1.000
_cell.length_b   1.000
_cell.length_c   1.000
_cell.angle_alpha   90.00
_cell.angle_beta   90.00
_cell.angle_gamma   90.00
#
_symmetry.space_group_name_H-M   'P 1'
#
loop_
_entity.id
_entity.type
_entity.pdbx_description
1 polymer ?
#
loop_
_entity_poly.entity_id
_entity_poly.type
_entity_poly.pdbx_seq_one_letter_code
_entity_poly.pdbx_strand_id
1 'polypeptide(L)'
;MNSVMEFRSDIETEPGVPEAVKEMARTRGYRSIIVVPMLCEGVAALSVELTDELNDALMPVVLPDDIRDELDELRGLLKDNLQKILQHGRRADSIVKNMLLHSRGGGGEHRPTDVNTLVEESLNLALHGARAEKPQFN
;
A
#
# COMPACT_ATOMS: atom_id res chain seq x y z
N MET A 1 23.48 26.78 3.38
CA MET A 1 22.50 26.25 4.35
C MET A 1 21.43 25.50 3.56
N ASN A 2 21.65 24.22 3.27
CA ASN A 2 20.66 23.39 2.59
C ASN A 2 19.69 22.83 3.64
N SER A 3 18.50 23.41 3.68
CA SER A 3 17.34 22.82 4.33
C SER A 3 16.87 21.64 3.47
N VAL A 4 17.48 20.47 3.67
CA VAL A 4 16.87 19.22 3.23
C VAL A 4 15.90 18.84 4.33
N MET A 5 14.61 19.04 4.05
CA MET A 5 13.48 18.70 4.89
C MET A 5 13.64 17.26 5.44
N GLU A 6 14.02 17.13 6.73
CA GLU A 6 14.04 15.84 7.43
C GLU A 6 12.61 15.36 7.64
N PHE A 7 12.05 14.69 6.63
CA PHE A 7 10.84 13.87 6.75
C PHE A 7 11.16 12.56 7.51
N ARG A 8 11.72 12.69 8.72
CA ARG A 8 12.16 11.58 9.58
C ARG A 8 11.47 11.63 10.94
N SER A 9 10.14 11.69 10.98
CA SER A 9 9.49 11.30 12.23
C SER A 9 9.63 9.79 12.41
N ASP A 10 10.26 9.39 13.52
CA ASP A 10 10.44 8.00 13.89
C ASP A 10 9.09 7.46 14.40
N ILE A 11 8.62 6.39 13.76
CA ILE A 11 7.34 5.76 14.06
C ILE A 11 7.22 5.30 15.52
N GLU A 12 8.33 4.96 16.17
CA GLU A 12 8.33 4.53 17.58
C GLU A 12 7.99 5.69 18.51
N THR A 13 8.41 6.90 18.14
CA THR A 13 8.27 8.12 18.95
C THR A 13 7.05 8.97 18.60
N GLU A 14 6.38 8.70 17.48
CA GLU A 14 5.24 9.50 17.05
C GLU A 14 4.02 9.30 17.99
N PRO A 15 3.47 10.38 18.56
CA PRO A 15 2.22 10.33 19.30
C PRO A 15 1.03 10.06 18.35
N GLY A 16 0.23 9.04 18.65
CA GLY A 16 -0.97 8.69 17.88
C GLY A 16 -0.83 7.49 16.95
N VAL A 17 0.37 6.92 16.80
CA VAL A 17 0.55 5.63 16.12
C VAL A 17 0.13 4.48 17.06
N PRO A 18 -0.85 3.64 16.70
CA PRO A 18 -1.26 2.50 17.52
C PRO A 18 -0.12 1.50 17.75
N GLU A 19 -0.06 0.86 18.92
CA GLU A 19 1.05 -0.05 19.27
C GLU A 19 1.16 -1.24 18.31
N ALA A 20 0.04 -1.77 17.84
CA ALA A 20 0.01 -2.83 16.82
C ALA A 20 0.73 -2.41 15.53
N VAL A 21 0.59 -1.14 15.11
CA VAL A 21 1.27 -0.61 13.92
C VAL A 21 2.77 -0.48 14.16
N LYS A 22 3.18 -0.10 15.37
CA LYS A 22 4.61 -0.06 15.76
C LYS A 22 5.22 -1.47 15.74
N GLU A 23 4.53 -2.46 16.29
CA GLU A 23 4.99 -3.85 16.28
C GLU A 23 5.14 -4.43 14.87
N MET A 24 4.19 -4.12 13.97
CA MET A 24 4.29 -4.48 12.56
C MET A 24 5.47 -3.79 11.86
N ALA A 25 5.72 -2.50 12.16
CA ALA A 25 6.90 -1.79 11.67
C ALA A 25 8.20 -2.43 12.15
N ARG A 26 8.31 -2.77 13.44
CA ARG A 26 9.48 -3.46 14.02
C ARG A 26 9.76 -4.78 13.30
N THR A 27 8.73 -5.60 13.09
CA THR A 27 8.84 -6.89 12.40
C THR A 27 9.30 -6.74 10.95
N ARG A 28 8.92 -5.64 10.29
CA ARG A 28 9.30 -5.34 8.89
C ARG A 28 10.56 -4.48 8.76
N GLY A 29 11.22 -4.13 9.88
CA GLY A 29 12.43 -3.31 9.89
C GLY A 29 12.21 -1.85 9.49
N TYR A 30 10.98 -1.34 9.57
CA TYR A 30 10.67 0.03 9.24
C TYR A 30 10.76 0.94 10.46
N ARG A 31 11.36 2.14 10.30
CA ARG A 31 11.41 3.19 11.33
C ARG A 31 10.78 4.52 10.94
N SER A 32 10.51 4.73 9.65
CA SER A 32 9.93 5.98 9.18
C SER A 32 8.41 5.94 9.29
N ILE A 33 7.79 7.02 9.77
CA ILE A 33 6.33 7.18 9.75
C ILE A 33 5.71 7.06 8.35
N ILE A 34 6.51 7.28 7.29
CA ILE A 34 6.06 7.22 5.89
C ILE A 34 5.50 5.83 5.52
N VAL A 35 5.89 4.77 6.25
CA VAL A 35 5.39 3.41 5.99
C VAL A 35 4.07 3.11 6.68
N VAL A 36 3.59 3.95 7.61
CA VAL A 36 2.37 3.70 8.41
C VAL A 36 1.17 3.34 7.53
N PRO A 37 0.88 4.05 6.42
CA PRO A 37 -0.23 3.68 5.54
C PRO A 37 -0.11 2.28 4.93
N MET A 38 1.10 1.75 4.71
CA MET A 38 1.30 0.37 4.23
C MET A 38 1.00 -0.68 5.30
N LEU A 39 1.28 -0.35 6.56
CA LEU A 39 1.12 -1.28 7.67
C LEU A 39 -0.37 -1.54 7.93
N CYS A 40 -1.22 -0.54 7.67
CA CYS A 40 -2.67 -0.66 7.75
C CYS A 40 -3.26 -1.65 6.73
N GLU A 41 -2.57 -1.93 5.60
CA GLU A 41 -3.08 -2.87 4.58
C GLU A 41 -3.27 -4.28 5.16
N GLY A 42 -2.29 -4.78 5.91
CA GLY A 42 -2.34 -6.14 6.46
C GLY A 42 -3.47 -6.32 7.47
N VAL A 43 -3.70 -5.30 8.31
CA VAL A 43 -4.81 -5.29 9.27
C VAL A 43 -6.15 -5.22 8.53
N ALA A 44 -6.25 -4.39 7.50
CA ALA A 44 -7.47 -4.28 6.70
C ALA A 44 -7.81 -5.58 5.96
N ALA A 45 -6.81 -6.27 5.39
CA ALA A 45 -7.01 -7.56 4.72
C ALA A 45 -7.59 -8.60 5.68
N LEU A 46 -6.97 -8.78 6.85
CA LEU A 46 -7.45 -9.71 7.87
C LEU A 46 -8.86 -9.34 8.36
N SER A 47 -9.13 -8.04 8.56
CA SER A 47 -10.46 -7.59 9.00
C SER A 47 -11.56 -7.88 7.97
N VAL A 48 -11.25 -7.90 6.66
CA VAL A 48 -12.24 -8.31 5.64
C VAL A 48 -12.61 -9.78 5.82
N GLU A 49 -11.63 -10.65 6.01
CA GLU A 49 -11.85 -12.09 6.25
C GLU A 49 -12.66 -12.31 7.55
N LEU A 50 -12.31 -11.60 8.63
CA LEU A 50 -13.05 -11.65 9.90
C LEU A 50 -14.50 -11.17 9.76
N THR A 51 -14.76 -10.21 8.87
CA THR A 51 -16.13 -9.74 8.60
C THR A 51 -16.97 -10.83 7.91
N ASP A 52 -16.35 -11.65 7.08
CA ASP A 52 -17.00 -12.80 6.44
C ASP A 52 -17.21 -13.95 7.44
N GLU A 53 -16.23 -14.26 8.28
CA GLU A 53 -16.39 -15.24 9.37
C GLU A 53 -17.48 -14.83 10.38
N LEU A 54 -17.55 -13.54 10.72
CA LEU A 54 -18.61 -12.99 11.57
C LEU A 54 -19.98 -13.22 10.94
N ASN A 55 -20.11 -13.04 9.63
CA ASN A 55 -21.37 -13.29 8.93
C ASN A 55 -21.79 -14.76 9.02
N ASP A 56 -20.87 -15.67 8.73
CA ASP A 56 -21.14 -17.10 8.77
C ASP A 56 -21.55 -17.56 10.18
N ALA A 57 -20.93 -16.99 11.22
CA ALA A 57 -21.30 -17.23 12.61
C ALA A 57 -22.69 -16.69 12.99
N LEU A 58 -23.16 -15.62 12.32
CA LEU A 58 -24.46 -14.98 12.57
C LEU A 58 -25.60 -15.56 11.72
N MET A 59 -25.30 -16.30 10.65
CA MET A 59 -26.32 -17.02 9.85
C MET A 59 -27.29 -17.87 10.68
N PRO A 60 -26.86 -18.73 11.63
CA PRO A 60 -27.77 -19.58 12.40
C PRO A 60 -28.55 -18.84 13.49
N VAL A 61 -28.22 -17.57 13.79
CA VAL A 61 -28.84 -16.81 14.89
C VAL A 61 -30.18 -16.23 14.42
N VAL A 62 -31.28 -16.57 15.09
CA VAL A 62 -32.58 -15.94 14.78
C VAL A 62 -32.57 -14.51 15.32
N LEU A 63 -32.61 -13.55 14.41
CA LEU A 63 -32.70 -12.12 14.68
C LEU A 63 -34.02 -11.60 14.10
N PRO A 64 -34.65 -10.59 14.72
CA PRO A 64 -35.70 -9.81 14.08
C PRO A 64 -35.25 -9.30 12.70
N ASP A 65 -36.15 -9.30 11.71
CA ASP A 65 -35.82 -8.98 10.32
C ASP A 65 -35.23 -7.56 10.19
N ASP A 66 -35.75 -6.60 10.94
CA ASP A 66 -35.24 -5.22 11.01
C ASP A 66 -33.78 -5.14 11.51
N ILE A 67 -33.46 -5.91 12.56
CA ILE A 67 -32.09 -5.97 13.11
C ILE A 67 -31.15 -6.70 12.15
N ARG A 68 -31.63 -7.74 11.48
CA ARG A 68 -30.84 -8.51 10.51
C ARG A 68 -30.49 -7.65 9.29
N ASP A 69 -31.43 -6.87 8.79
CA ASP A 69 -31.21 -5.96 7.65
C ASP A 69 -30.21 -4.85 8.02
N GLU A 70 -30.36 -4.22 9.20
CA GLU A 70 -29.42 -3.19 9.67
C GLU A 70 -27.99 -3.75 9.85
N LEU A 71 -27.88 -4.95 10.42
CA LEU A 71 -26.61 -5.64 10.59
C LEU A 71 -25.95 -5.95 9.23
N ASP A 72 -26.73 -6.41 8.26
CA ASP A 72 -26.24 -6.74 6.92
C ASP A 72 -25.73 -5.50 6.18
N GLU A 73 -26.41 -4.35 6.34
CA GLU A 73 -25.98 -3.06 5.81
C GLU A 73 -24.68 -2.58 6.47
N LEU A 74 -24.62 -2.56 7.80
CA LEU A 74 -23.42 -2.14 8.55
C LEU A 74 -22.21 -3.02 8.22
N ARG A 75 -22.41 -4.33 8.10
CA ARG A 75 -21.37 -5.27 7.66
C ARG A 75 -20.90 -4.94 6.25
N GLY A 76 -21.82 -4.69 5.31
CA GLY A 76 -21.50 -4.30 3.94
C GLY A 76 -20.65 -3.03 3.89
N LEU A 77 -21.07 -1.99 4.61
CA LEU A 77 -20.33 -0.73 4.70
C LEU A 77 -18.94 -0.91 5.33
N LEU A 78 -18.83 -1.74 6.37
CA LEU A 78 -17.54 -2.04 7.00
C LEU A 78 -16.61 -2.75 6.01
N LYS A 79 -17.09 -3.77 5.30
CA LYS A 79 -16.33 -4.51 4.29
C LYS A 79 -15.84 -3.58 3.17
N ASP A 80 -16.71 -2.73 2.64
CA ASP A 80 -16.37 -1.76 1.61
C ASP A 80 -15.30 -0.77 2.08
N ASN A 81 -15.41 -0.28 3.32
CA ASN A 81 -14.41 0.62 3.90
C ASN A 81 -13.06 -0.07 4.06
N LEU A 82 -13.03 -1.32 4.53
CA LEU A 82 -11.80 -2.10 4.65
C LEU A 82 -11.16 -2.36 3.29
N GLN A 83 -11.95 -2.67 2.25
CA GLN A 83 -11.45 -2.82 0.87
C GLN A 83 -10.84 -1.52 0.33
N LYS A 84 -11.45 -0.36 0.61
CA LYS A 84 -10.87 0.94 0.24
C LYS A 84 -9.56 1.19 0.97
N ILE A 85 -9.47 0.89 2.26
CA ILE A 85 -8.22 1.00 3.03
C ILE A 85 -7.15 0.10 2.42
N LEU A 86 -7.49 -1.14 2.04
CA LEU A 86 -6.58 -2.06 1.36
C LEU A 86 -6.05 -1.46 0.04
N GLN A 87 -6.94 -0.93 -0.79
CA GLN A 87 -6.57 -0.28 -2.06
C GLN A 87 -5.64 0.91 -1.84
N HIS A 88 -5.95 1.77 -0.87
CA HIS A 88 -5.13 2.92 -0.54
C HIS A 88 -3.78 2.51 0.06
N GLY A 89 -3.74 1.47 0.88
CA GLY A 89 -2.52 0.88 1.44
C GLY A 89 -1.58 0.39 0.34
N ARG A 90 -2.09 -0.37 -0.65
CA ARG A 90 -1.30 -0.84 -1.82
C ARG A 90 -0.74 0.31 -2.66
N ARG A 91 -1.56 1.35 -2.87
CA ARG A 91 -1.12 2.54 -3.59
C ARG A 91 -0.03 3.28 -2.80
N ALA A 92 -0.19 3.43 -1.49
CA ALA A 92 0.81 4.06 -0.63
C ALA A 92 2.11 3.24 -0.62
N ASP A 93 2.03 1.91 -0.57
CA ASP A 93 3.17 1.01 -0.69
C ASP A 93 3.96 1.26 -1.98
N SER A 94 3.26 1.35 -3.11
CA SER A 94 3.86 1.63 -4.41
C SER A 94 4.52 3.01 -4.47
N ILE A 95 3.88 4.04 -3.91
CA ILE A 95 4.40 5.41 -3.87
C ILE A 95 5.68 5.47 -3.03
N VAL A 96 5.66 4.91 -1.83
CA VAL A 96 6.79 4.99 -0.92
C VAL A 96 7.93 4.07 -1.37
N LYS A 97 7.65 2.90 -1.96
CA LYS A 97 8.70 2.10 -2.63
C LYS A 97 9.39 2.92 -3.71
N ASN A 98 8.62 3.62 -4.56
CA ASN A 98 9.19 4.54 -5.54
C ASN A 98 10.00 5.66 -4.87
N MET A 99 9.50 6.29 -3.80
CA MET A 99 10.27 7.29 -3.05
C MET A 99 11.58 6.73 -2.48
N LEU A 100 11.57 5.54 -1.89
CA LEU A 100 12.75 4.89 -1.31
C LEU A 100 13.77 4.47 -2.37
N LEU A 101 13.31 4.00 -3.54
CA LEU A 101 14.17 3.71 -4.69
C LEU A 101 14.95 4.94 -5.15
N HIS A 102 14.31 6.11 -5.15
CA HIS A 102 14.94 7.37 -5.54
C HIS A 102 15.68 8.07 -4.38
N SER A 103 15.33 7.77 -3.12
CA SER A 103 15.98 8.33 -1.93
C SER A 103 17.25 7.57 -1.52
N ARG A 104 17.45 6.33 -1.99
CA ARG A 104 18.76 5.69 -1.97
C ARG A 104 19.70 6.48 -2.88
N GLY A 105 20.29 7.53 -2.32
CA GLY A 105 21.40 8.25 -2.91
C GLY A 105 22.63 7.35 -3.03
N GLY A 106 22.63 6.45 -3.99
CA GLY A 106 23.81 6.26 -4.81
C GLY A 106 23.75 7.38 -5.83
N GLY A 107 24.56 8.43 -5.70
CA GLY A 107 24.89 9.22 -6.87
C GLY A 107 25.35 8.20 -7.90
N GLY A 108 24.60 8.04 -9.00
CA GLY A 108 24.86 6.98 -9.96
C GLY A 108 26.34 7.04 -10.30
N GLU A 109 27.10 5.99 -9.96
CA GLU A 109 28.49 5.97 -10.37
C GLU A 109 28.50 6.12 -11.88
N HIS A 110 29.14 7.20 -12.35
CA HIS A 110 29.30 7.45 -13.76
C HIS A 110 30.18 6.33 -14.33
N ARG A 111 29.52 5.27 -14.78
CA ARG A 111 30.14 4.16 -15.48
C ARG A 111 30.12 4.47 -16.97
N PRO A 112 31.24 4.23 -17.69
CA PRO A 112 31.22 4.21 -19.15
C PRO A 112 30.08 3.29 -19.62
N THR A 113 29.21 3.80 -20.50
CA THR A 113 28.02 3.11 -20.99
C THR A 113 27.97 3.27 -22.50
N ASP A 114 27.63 2.20 -23.21
CA ASP A 114 27.39 2.26 -24.65
C ASP A 114 26.05 2.97 -24.90
N VAL A 115 26.13 4.14 -25.52
CA VAL A 115 24.97 4.97 -25.82
C VAL A 115 24.02 4.26 -26.79
N ASN A 116 24.53 3.47 -27.73
CA ASN A 116 23.70 2.77 -28.71
C ASN A 116 22.86 1.70 -28.01
N THR A 117 23.48 0.91 -27.13
CA THR A 117 22.77 -0.10 -26.33
C THR A 117 21.71 0.53 -25.44
N LEU A 118 22.03 1.65 -24.77
CA LEU A 118 21.08 2.35 -23.90
C LEU A 118 19.87 2.89 -24.67
N VAL A 119 20.09 3.44 -25.87
CA VAL A 119 19.01 3.95 -26.73
C VAL A 119 18.12 2.80 -27.22
N GLU A 120 18.72 1.68 -27.61
CA GLU A 120 17.99 0.49 -28.07
C GLU A 120 17.13 -0.12 -26.96
N GLU A 121 17.67 -0.24 -25.74
CA GLU A 121 16.93 -0.69 -24.56
C GLU A 121 15.76 0.25 -24.22
N SER A 122 16.02 1.56 -24.22
CA SER A 122 15.01 2.57 -23.93
C SER A 122 13.87 2.59 -24.95
N LEU A 123 14.20 2.42 -26.24
CA LEU A 123 13.23 2.32 -27.32
C LEU A 123 12.38 1.06 -27.20
N ASN A 124 13.00 -0.09 -26.90
CA ASN A 124 12.28 -1.34 -26.68
C ASN A 124 11.31 -1.25 -25.49
N LEU A 125 11.73 -0.64 -24.39
CA LEU A 125 10.86 -0.39 -23.23
C LEU A 125 9.69 0.53 -23.57
N ALA A 126 9.94 1.63 -24.29
CA ALA A 126 8.88 2.54 -24.74
C ALA A 126 7.90 1.84 -25.68
N LEU A 127 8.39 0.99 -26.60
CA LEU A 127 7.57 0.21 -27.51
C LEU A 127 6.71 -0.83 -26.78
N HIS A 128 7.28 -1.50 -25.77
CA HIS A 128 6.54 -2.40 -24.89
C HIS A 128 5.46 -1.67 -24.08
N GLY A 129 5.77 -0.50 -23.54
CA GLY A 129 4.78 0.34 -22.85
C GLY A 129 3.63 0.76 -23.77
N ALA A 130 3.97 1.25 -24.97
CA ALA A 130 2.98 1.68 -25.96
C ALA A 130 2.07 0.51 -26.42
N ARG A 131 2.62 -0.69 -26.57
CA ARG A 131 1.83 -1.90 -26.90
C ARG A 131 0.99 -2.43 -25.75
N ALA A 132 1.45 -2.28 -24.51
CA ALA A 132 0.67 -2.64 -23.32
C ALA A 132 -0.54 -1.71 -23.13
N GLU A 133 -0.40 -0.42 -23.47
CA GLU A 133 -1.50 0.55 -23.40
C GLU A 133 -2.43 0.47 -24.62
N LYS A 134 -1.89 0.19 -25.82
CA LYS A 134 -2.63 0.06 -27.08
C LYS A 134 -2.22 -1.22 -27.82
N PRO A 135 -3.05 -2.28 -27.79
CA PRO A 135 -2.74 -3.58 -28.42
C PRO A 135 -2.51 -3.54 -29.94
N GLN A 136 -2.87 -2.43 -30.59
CA GLN A 136 -2.77 -2.22 -32.05
C GLN A 136 -1.61 -1.27 -32.43
N PHE A 137 -0.71 -0.98 -31.49
CA PHE A 137 0.44 -0.12 -31.72
C PHE A 137 1.55 -0.86 -32.50
N ASN A 138 1.70 -0.52 -33.78
CA ASN A 138 2.72 -1.08 -34.68
C ASN A 138 3.91 -0.13 -34.83
#